data_AF-A0A316XA47-F1
#
_entry.id   AF-A0A316XA47-F1
#
_cell.length_a   1.000
_cell.length_b   1.000
_cell.length_c   1.000
_cell.angle_alpha   90.00
_cell.angle_beta   90.00
_cell.angle_gamma   90.00
#
_symmetry.space_group_name_H-M   'P 1'
#
loop_
_entity.id
_entity.type
_entity.pdbx_description
1 polymer ?
#
loop_
_entity_poly.entity_id
_entity_poly.type
_entity_poly.pdbx_seq_one_letter_code
_entity_poly.pdbx_strand_id
1 'polypeptide(L)' 'MQIDLRNVGGIVSDVPVVVDGNLITSRHPIDLADFSKAVENWLIEN' A
#
# COMPACT_ATOMS: atom_id res chain seq x y z
N MET A 1 -3.15 5.94 14.99
CA MET A 1 -3.28 4.48 14.86
C MET A 1 -4.38 4.19 13.85
N GLN A 2 -4.12 3.38 12.83
CA GLN A 2 -5.13 2.93 11.83
C GLN A 2 -5.99 1.80 12.43
N ILE A 3 -6.71 2.10 13.52
CA ILE A 3 -7.43 1.10 14.31
C ILE A 3 -8.58 0.47 13.52
N ASP A 4 -9.23 1.24 12.65
CA ASP A 4 -10.37 0.78 11.87
C ASP A 4 -9.98 -0.37 10.91
N LEU A 5 -8.79 -0.28 10.32
CA LEU A 5 -8.24 -1.36 9.49
C LEU A 5 -8.00 -2.64 10.30
N ARG A 6 -7.48 -2.51 11.52
CA ARG A 6 -7.24 -3.66 12.40
C ARG A 6 -8.56 -4.28 12.89
N ASN A 7 -9.56 -3.45 13.19
CA ASN A 7 -10.89 -3.91 13.64
C ASN A 7 -11.59 -4.78 12.59
N VAL A 8 -11.33 -4.54 11.31
CA VAL A 8 -11.86 -5.36 10.19
C VAL A 8 -10.92 -6.50 9.79
N GLY A 9 -9.87 -6.79 10.57
CA GLY A 9 -8.93 -7.89 10.33
C GLY A 9 -7.77 -7.57 9.40
N GLY A 10 -7.60 -6.31 8.99
CA GLY A 10 -6.48 -5.87 8.17
C GLY A 10 -5.15 -5.84 8.93
N ILE A 11 -4.07 -6.18 8.23
CA ILE A 11 -2.70 -6.08 8.73
C ILE A 11 -2.15 -4.70 8.36
N VAL A 12 -1.72 -3.93 9.37
CA VAL A 12 -1.15 -2.58 9.17
C VAL A 12 0.34 -2.63 9.45
N SER A 13 1.14 -2.41 8.40
CA SER A 13 2.61 -2.40 8.43
C SER A 13 3.15 -0.99 8.28
N ASP A 14 4.22 -0.66 9.01
CA ASP A 14 4.89 0.64 8.90
C ASP A 14 5.96 0.63 7.79
N VAL A 15 5.50 0.61 6.53
CA VAL A 15 6.35 0.56 5.33
C VAL A 15 5.84 1.55 4.26
N PRO A 16 6.71 2.09 3.37
CA PRO A 16 6.31 3.12 2.39
C PRO A 16 5.16 2.70 1.47
N VAL A 17 5.18 1.44 1.01
CA VAL A 17 4.17 0.86 0.12
C VAL A 17 3.91 -0.59 0.47
N VAL A 18 2.65 -1.02 0.35
CA VAL A 18 2.22 -2.43 0.44
C VAL A 18 1.50 -2.80 -0.85
N VAL A 19 1.89 -3.92 -1.46
CA VAL A 19 1.19 -4.55 -2.59
C VAL A 19 0.64 -5.88 -2.11
N ASP A 20 -0.69 -6.02 -2.11
CA ASP A 20 -1.40 -7.24 -1.73
C ASP A 20 -2.41 -7.58 -2.84
N GLY A 21 -2.01 -8.48 -3.75
CA GLY A 21 -2.80 -8.80 -4.95
C GLY A 21 -3.05 -7.56 -5.81
N ASN A 22 -4.32 -7.13 -5.91
CA ASN A 22 -4.74 -5.92 -6.62
C ASN A 22 -4.95 -4.69 -5.71
N LEU A 23 -4.63 -4.79 -4.42
CA LEU A 23 -4.70 -3.69 -3.47
C LEU A 23 -3.29 -3.11 -3.23
N ILE A 24 -3.10 -1.86 -3.61
CA ILE A 24 -1.84 -1.12 -3.41
C ILE A 24 -2.13 0.06 -2.48
N THR A 25 -1.36 0.22 -1.42
CA THR A 25 -1.55 1.28 -0.40
C THR A 25 -0.23 1.91 0.01
N SER A 26 -0.28 3.17 0.50
CA SER A 26 0.85 3.92 1.06
C SER A 26 0.43 4.71 2.31
N ARG A 27 1.39 5.26 3.07
CA ARG A 27 1.10 5.90 4.38
C ARG A 27 0.98 7.42 4.29
N HIS A 28 1.93 8.06 3.62
CA HIS A 28 2.11 9.50 3.65
C HIS A 28 2.47 10.07 2.27
N PRO A 29 2.24 11.37 2.00
CA PRO A 29 2.61 12.00 0.73
C PRO A 29 4.10 11.83 0.35
N ILE A 30 4.98 11.67 1.34
CA ILE A 30 6.40 11.41 1.11
C ILE A 30 6.66 10.05 0.43
N ASP A 31 5.74 9.10 0.54
CA ASP A 31 5.85 7.76 -0.05
C ASP A 31 5.31 7.72 -1.51
N LEU A 32 4.98 8.88 -2.11
CA LEU A 32 4.35 8.96 -3.45
C LEU A 32 5.21 8.31 -4.54
N ALA A 33 6.53 8.45 -4.47
CA ALA A 33 7.44 7.87 -5.45
C ALA A 33 7.38 6.34 -5.43
N ASP A 34 7.40 5.74 -4.24
CA ASP A 34 7.30 4.28 -4.05
C ASP A 34 5.92 3.76 -4.47
N PHE A 35 4.86 4.48 -4.10
CA PHE A 35 3.49 4.13 -4.51
C PHE A 35 3.31 4.15 -6.03
N SER A 36 3.79 5.21 -6.70
CA SER A 36 3.66 5.37 -8.16
C SER A 36 4.37 4.25 -8.90
N LYS A 37 5.57 3.88 -8.44
CA LYS A 37 6.35 2.77 -9.03
C LYS A 37 5.68 1.42 -8.81
N ALA A 38 5.08 1.18 -7.65
CA ALA A 38 4.34 -0.06 -7.38
C ALA A 38 3.11 -0.21 -8.30
N VAL A 39 2.38 0.88 -8.53
CA VAL A 39 1.24 0.90 -9.46
C VAL A 39 1.68 0.66 -10.90
N GLU A 40 2.74 1.34 -11.35
CA GLU A 40 3.33 1.13 -12.68
C GLU A 40 3.72 -0.34 -12.89
N ASN A 41 4.47 -0.92 -11.95
CA ASN A 41 4.87 -2.33 -12.01
C ASN A 41 3.65 -3.26 -12.08
N TRP A 42 2.64 -3.03 -11.25
CA TRP A 42 1.43 -3.85 -11.21
C TRP A 42 0.69 -3.87 -12.56
N LEU A 43 0.67 -2.74 -13.27
CA LEU A 43 0.02 -2.60 -14.58
C LEU A 43 0.80 -3.25 -15.74
N ILE A 44 2.11 -3.45 -15.58
CA ILE A 44 2.98 -4.01 -16.62
C ILE A 44 3.17 -5.52 -16.45
N GLU A 45 3.18 -6.00 -15.20
CA GLU A 45 3.49 -7.40 -14.86
C GLU A 45 2.25 -8.32 -14.80
N ASN A 46 1.04 -7.77 -14.86
CA ASN A 46 -0.24 -8.50 -14.89
C ASN A 46 -1.02 -8.23 -16.18
#